data_AF-A0A3B9A1M4-F1
#
_entry.id   AF-A0A3B9A1M4-F1
#
_cell.length_a   1.000
_cell.length_b   1.000
_cell.length_c   1.000
_cell.angle_alpha   90.00
_cell.angle_beta   90.00
_cell.angle_gamma   90.00
#
_symmetry.space_group_name_H-M   'P 1'
#
loop_
_entity.id
_entity.type
_entity.pdbx_description
1 polymer ?
#
loop_
_entity_poly.entity_id
_entity_poly.type
_entity_poly.pdbx_seq_one_letter_code
_entity_poly.pdbx_strand_id
1 'polypeptide(L)'
;MSEVYSPLRSIVSDDVIVLIAVLPHPRDLEIARVLGWYRIPLRSAPKVLSVDYLAFYQTAAFGEEERWGIHYLAAVRGHELTTRAELLRQEADHPRAHEEYYKLQLGELQRISPPIRAGRWRRLTFLYTTGERLNRAATLQDLVVRDEERLVLWRGLRERALHQQTYTAQELPEQLDGLDILLLAMLGDRNSLREAKKVYQLDSGLDGVFARRRL
;
A
#
# COMPACT_ATOMS: atom_id res chain seq x y z
N MET A 1 -21.97 -8.64 -24.67
CA MET A 1 -20.67 -7.93 -24.65
C MET A 1 -20.89 -6.57 -24.03
N SER A 2 -20.84 -6.46 -22.69
CA SER A 2 -20.98 -5.17 -22.02
C SER A 2 -19.64 -4.44 -22.12
N GLU A 3 -19.59 -3.39 -22.92
CA GLU A 3 -18.56 -2.35 -22.82
C GLU A 3 -18.57 -1.83 -21.38
N VAL A 4 -17.59 -2.25 -20.58
CA VAL A 4 -17.37 -1.70 -19.24
C VAL A 4 -16.73 -0.33 -19.46
N TYR A 5 -17.55 0.70 -19.61
CA TYR A 5 -17.07 2.08 -19.69
C TYR A 5 -16.21 2.38 -18.47
N SER A 6 -14.95 2.71 -18.71
CA SER A 6 -14.06 3.24 -17.67
C SER A 6 -14.60 4.62 -17.27
N PRO A 7 -14.96 4.83 -15.99
CA PRO A 7 -15.38 6.15 -15.55
C PRO A 7 -14.20 7.11 -15.67
N LEU A 8 -14.27 8.09 -16.56
CA LEU A 8 -13.30 9.17 -16.61
C LEU A 8 -13.61 10.13 -15.45
N ARG A 9 -12.85 10.01 -14.37
CA ARG A 9 -12.85 10.98 -13.26
C ARG A 9 -11.57 11.81 -13.34
N SER A 10 -11.60 13.05 -12.83
CA SER A 10 -10.40 13.86 -12.62
C SER A 10 -10.35 14.25 -11.14
N ILE A 11 -10.06 13.25 -10.30
CA ILE A 11 -10.07 13.42 -8.84
C ILE A 11 -8.73 14.00 -8.38
N VAL A 12 -7.65 13.48 -8.95
CA VAL A 12 -6.27 13.89 -8.66
C VAL A 12 -5.49 14.03 -9.97
N SER A 13 -4.33 14.68 -9.93
CA SER A 13 -3.43 14.73 -11.09
C SER A 13 -2.89 13.34 -11.43
N ASP A 14 -2.62 13.07 -12.70
CA ASP A 14 -2.30 11.73 -13.18
C ASP A 14 -0.92 11.22 -12.70
N ASP A 15 0.00 12.15 -12.44
CA ASP A 15 1.39 11.91 -12.03
C ASP A 15 1.57 11.64 -10.52
N VAL A 16 0.50 11.78 -9.73
CA VAL A 16 0.56 11.53 -8.29
C VAL A 16 0.64 10.04 -7.98
N ILE A 17 1.26 9.73 -6.86
CA ILE A 17 1.36 8.37 -6.35
C ILE A 17 0.34 8.15 -5.25
N VAL A 18 -0.45 7.09 -5.41
CA VAL A 18 -1.55 6.76 -4.52
C VAL A 18 -1.26 5.41 -3.88
N LEU A 19 -1.36 5.33 -2.56
CA LEU A 19 -1.34 4.08 -1.83
C LEU A 19 -2.78 3.67 -1.48
N ILE A 20 -3.19 2.51 -1.97
CA ILE A 20 -4.43 1.87 -1.54
C ILE A 20 -4.18 1.21 -0.19
N ALA A 21 -4.85 1.69 0.84
CA ALA A 21 -4.74 1.21 2.21
C ALA A 21 -6.05 0.56 2.68
N VAL A 22 -5.95 -0.48 3.51
CA VAL A 22 -7.12 -1.17 4.04
C VAL A 22 -7.74 -0.40 5.19
N LEU A 23 -9.03 -0.12 5.11
CA LEU A 23 -9.81 0.44 6.20
C LEU A 23 -10.62 -0.69 6.84
N PRO A 24 -10.19 -1.24 8.00
CA PRO A 24 -10.75 -2.47 8.51
C PRO A 24 -12.15 -2.26 9.09
N HIS A 25 -12.42 -1.15 9.79
CA HIS A 25 -13.70 -0.87 10.42
C HIS A 25 -14.22 0.55 10.17
N PRO A 26 -15.55 0.79 10.25
CA PRO A 26 -16.14 2.13 10.13
C PRO A 26 -15.57 3.16 11.12
N ARG A 27 -15.21 2.73 12.33
CA ARG A 27 -14.56 3.60 13.33
C ARG A 27 -13.23 4.18 12.82
N ASP A 28 -12.49 3.44 12.00
CA ASP A 28 -11.25 3.94 11.41
C ASP A 28 -11.52 5.01 10.34
N LEU A 29 -12.64 4.91 9.62
CA LEU A 29 -13.09 5.97 8.70
C LEU A 29 -13.43 7.24 9.46
N GLU A 30 -14.13 7.12 10.59
CA GLU A 30 -14.46 8.25 11.45
C GLU A 30 -13.22 8.92 12.02
N ILE A 31 -12.22 8.15 12.47
CA ILE A 31 -10.93 8.68 12.92
C ILE A 31 -10.26 9.45 11.78
N ALA A 32 -10.17 8.87 10.59
CA ALA A 32 -9.57 9.53 9.43
C ALA A 32 -10.31 10.82 9.07
N ARG A 33 -11.65 10.82 9.09
CA ARG A 33 -12.50 11.96 8.77
C ARG A 33 -12.44 13.09 9.81
N VAL A 34 -12.48 12.74 11.09
CA VAL A 34 -12.67 13.71 12.18
C VAL A 34 -11.33 14.17 12.75
N LEU A 35 -10.40 13.24 12.92
CA LEU A 35 -9.09 13.52 13.54
C LEU A 35 -7.99 13.76 12.49
N GLY A 36 -8.24 13.49 11.21
CA GLY A 36 -7.32 13.80 10.12
C GLY A 36 -6.06 12.94 10.11
N TRP A 37 -6.14 11.68 10.54
CA TRP A 37 -4.99 10.76 10.47
C TRP A 37 -5.41 9.31 10.24
N TYR A 38 -4.49 8.51 9.69
CA TYR A 38 -4.62 7.06 9.53
C TYR A 38 -3.37 6.35 10.05
N ARG A 39 -3.49 5.10 10.50
CA ARG A 39 -2.39 4.33 11.09
C ARG A 39 -2.05 3.09 10.30
N ILE A 40 -0.75 2.80 10.19
CA ILE A 40 -0.22 1.57 9.60
C ILE A 40 0.70 0.90 10.63
N PRO A 41 0.47 -0.37 11.02
CA PRO A 41 1.39 -1.07 11.91
C PRO A 41 2.77 -1.18 11.27
N LEU A 42 3.84 -0.80 12.00
CA LEU A 42 5.21 -0.75 11.48
C LEU A 42 5.63 -2.08 10.85
N ARG A 43 5.34 -3.21 11.52
CA ARG A 43 5.69 -4.57 11.08
C ARG A 43 5.14 -4.97 9.70
N SER A 44 4.10 -4.30 9.24
CA SER A 44 3.41 -4.58 7.98
C SER A 44 3.38 -3.37 7.07
N ALA A 45 4.08 -2.30 7.43
CA ALA A 45 4.09 -1.08 6.66
C ALA A 45 4.75 -1.34 5.30
N PRO A 46 4.23 -0.73 4.23
CA PRO A 46 4.91 -0.78 2.95
C PRO A 46 6.24 -0.02 3.06
N LYS A 47 7.22 -0.39 2.23
CA LYS A 47 8.61 0.11 2.33
C LYS A 47 8.72 1.64 2.25
N VAL A 48 7.81 2.30 1.51
CA VAL A 48 7.84 3.75 1.26
C VAL A 48 6.47 4.36 1.59
N LEU A 49 6.43 5.34 2.48
CA LEU A 49 5.20 6.06 2.83
C LEU A 49 5.12 7.47 2.21
N SER A 50 6.14 7.88 1.45
CA SER A 50 6.18 9.12 0.67
C SER A 50 5.28 9.04 -0.57
N VAL A 51 3.99 8.96 -0.33
CA VAL A 51 2.92 8.99 -1.35
C VAL A 51 2.13 10.28 -1.24
N ASP A 52 1.49 10.68 -2.34
CA ASP A 52 0.73 11.94 -2.39
C ASP A 52 -0.68 11.76 -1.78
N TYR A 53 -1.27 10.57 -1.95
CA TYR A 53 -2.62 10.26 -1.48
C TYR A 53 -2.73 8.84 -0.89
N LEU A 54 -3.63 8.69 0.08
CA LEU A 54 -4.22 7.40 0.44
C LEU A 54 -5.60 7.26 -0.20
N ALA A 55 -5.90 6.08 -0.71
CA ALA A 55 -7.27 5.68 -1.04
C ALA A 55 -7.67 4.45 -0.20
N PHE A 56 -8.87 4.47 0.36
CA PHE A 56 -9.25 3.52 1.41
C PHE A 56 -10.12 2.37 0.88
N TYR A 57 -9.57 1.16 0.88
CA TYR A 57 -10.32 -0.06 0.62
C TYR A 57 -11.10 -0.50 1.87
N GLN A 58 -12.42 -0.42 1.80
CA GLN A 58 -13.33 -0.78 2.89
C GLN A 58 -13.62 -2.28 2.88
N THR A 59 -13.46 -2.94 4.02
CA THR A 59 -13.64 -4.39 4.15
C THR A 59 -15.11 -4.81 4.27
N ALA A 60 -15.35 -6.10 4.56
CA ALA A 60 -16.68 -6.64 4.83
C ALA A 60 -17.35 -6.06 6.09
N ALA A 61 -16.60 -5.39 6.98
CA ALA A 61 -17.16 -4.79 8.20
C ALA A 61 -18.02 -3.54 7.93
N PHE A 62 -17.99 -3.01 6.69
CA PHE A 62 -18.82 -1.90 6.26
C PHE A 62 -20.19 -2.40 5.78
N GLY A 63 -21.19 -1.51 5.76
CA GLY A 63 -22.54 -1.83 5.27
C GLY A 63 -22.55 -2.23 3.80
N GLU A 64 -23.65 -2.82 3.32
CA GLU A 64 -23.73 -3.39 1.95
C GLU A 64 -23.40 -2.38 0.85
N GLU A 65 -23.69 -1.10 1.06
CA GLU A 65 -23.43 -0.02 0.11
C GLU A 65 -21.93 0.32 -0.01
N GLU A 66 -21.18 0.18 1.08
CA GLU A 66 -19.81 0.67 1.24
C GLU A 66 -18.75 -0.44 1.36
N ARG A 67 -19.15 -1.68 1.65
CA ARG A 67 -18.21 -2.80 1.69
C ARG A 67 -17.57 -3.08 0.34
N TRP A 68 -16.35 -3.59 0.40
CA TRP A 68 -15.62 -4.11 -0.76
C TRP A 68 -15.49 -3.09 -1.89
N GLY A 69 -14.95 -1.93 -1.55
CA GLY A 69 -14.67 -0.90 -2.52
C GLY A 69 -13.85 0.23 -1.93
N ILE A 70 -13.45 1.14 -2.81
CA ILE A 70 -12.79 2.39 -2.46
C ILE A 70 -13.79 3.51 -2.68
N HIS A 71 -14.13 4.16 -1.57
CA HIS A 71 -15.14 5.22 -1.54
C HIS A 71 -14.54 6.57 -1.18
N TYR A 72 -13.36 6.56 -0.56
CA TYR A 72 -12.72 7.77 -0.05
C TYR A 72 -11.23 7.78 -0.38
N LEU A 73 -10.72 8.98 -0.63
CA LEU A 73 -9.29 9.27 -0.69
C LEU A 73 -8.97 10.49 0.17
N ALA A 74 -7.73 10.63 0.58
CA ALA A 74 -7.23 11.82 1.27
C ALA A 74 -5.78 12.09 0.89
N ALA A 75 -5.41 13.36 0.77
CA ALA A 75 -4.02 13.77 0.56
C ALA A 75 -3.18 13.43 1.80
N VAL A 76 -1.98 12.91 1.61
CA VAL A 76 -1.03 12.69 2.70
C VAL A 76 -0.28 14.00 2.96
N ARG A 77 -0.23 14.42 4.22
CA ARG A 77 0.43 15.66 4.66
C ARG A 77 1.76 15.41 5.37
N GLY A 78 1.98 14.17 5.79
CA GLY A 78 3.19 13.74 6.48
C GLY A 78 2.97 12.36 7.10
N HIS A 79 4.01 11.85 7.73
CA HIS A 79 3.91 10.71 8.63
C HIS A 79 4.91 10.82 9.77
N GLU A 80 4.56 10.24 10.91
CA GLU A 80 5.42 10.15 12.09
C GLU A 80 5.36 8.73 12.69
N LEU A 81 6.42 8.32 13.39
CA LEU A 81 6.42 7.08 14.16
C LEU A 81 5.85 7.34 15.55
N THR A 82 4.95 6.47 16.00
CA THR A 82 4.27 6.58 17.29
C THR A 82 3.90 5.20 17.80
N THR A 83 3.41 5.10 19.04
CA THR A 83 2.94 3.85 19.64
C THR A 83 1.42 3.75 19.61
N ARG A 84 0.90 2.53 19.76
CA ARG A 84 -0.55 2.31 19.89
C ARG A 84 -1.15 3.11 21.06
N ALA A 85 -0.46 3.16 22.21
CA ALA A 85 -0.91 3.86 23.40
C ALA A 85 -1.10 5.37 23.15
N GLU A 86 -0.19 5.98 22.38
CA GLU A 86 -0.26 7.40 22.03
C GLU A 86 -1.40 7.69 21.04
N LEU A 87 -1.59 6.81 20.06
CA LEU A 87 -2.66 6.90 19.06
C LEU A 87 -4.05 6.69 19.65
N LEU A 88 -4.18 5.70 20.54
CA LEU A 88 -5.43 5.24 21.10
C LEU A 88 -5.34 5.32 22.62
N ARG A 89 -5.39 6.54 23.16
CA ARG A 89 -5.20 6.80 24.61
C ARG A 89 -6.13 5.99 25.52
N GLN A 90 -7.31 5.59 25.03
CA GLN A 90 -8.27 4.75 25.76
C GLN A 90 -7.86 3.26 25.82
N GLU A 91 -6.83 2.85 25.08
CA GLU A 91 -6.30 1.48 25.00
C GLU A 91 -4.86 1.39 25.55
N ALA A 92 -4.49 2.27 26.48
CA ALA A 92 -3.13 2.32 27.03
C ALA A 92 -2.69 1.01 27.71
N ASP A 93 -3.63 0.26 28.31
CA ASP A 93 -3.35 -1.02 28.98
C ASP A 93 -3.50 -2.24 28.03
N HIS A 94 -3.67 -2.02 26.73
CA HIS A 94 -3.80 -3.12 25.77
C HIS A 94 -2.47 -3.92 25.69
N PRO A 95 -2.48 -5.26 25.54
CA PRO A 95 -1.26 -6.08 25.38
C PRO A 95 -0.33 -5.70 24.22
N ARG A 96 -0.77 -4.76 23.38
CA ARG A 96 -0.09 -4.25 22.18
C ARG A 96 0.09 -2.72 22.24
N ALA A 97 -0.03 -2.13 23.42
CA ALA A 97 0.08 -0.68 23.64
C ALA A 97 1.41 -0.11 23.14
N HIS A 98 2.49 -0.90 23.24
CA HIS A 98 3.84 -0.54 22.79
C HIS A 98 4.14 -0.94 21.34
N GLU A 99 3.19 -1.54 20.61
CA GLU A 99 3.41 -1.78 19.17
C GLU A 99 3.57 -0.43 18.45
N GLU A 100 4.54 -0.37 17.55
CA GLU A 100 4.85 0.81 16.75
C GLU A 100 3.95 0.90 15.51
N TYR A 101 3.55 2.13 15.22
CA TYR A 101 2.70 2.48 14.09
C TYR A 101 3.25 3.72 13.41
N TYR A 102 3.15 3.74 12.08
CA TYR A 102 3.17 5.00 11.36
C TYR A 102 1.82 5.66 11.49
N LYS A 103 1.81 6.91 11.92
CA LYS A 103 0.66 7.81 11.87
C LYS A 103 0.83 8.73 10.68
N LEU A 104 -0.03 8.56 9.68
CA LEU A 104 -0.08 9.40 8.50
C LEU A 104 -1.06 10.54 8.75
N GLN A 105 -0.61 11.78 8.66
CA GLN A 105 -1.48 12.96 8.71
C GLN A 105 -2.17 13.12 7.34
N LEU A 106 -3.48 13.34 7.37
CA LEU A 106 -4.33 13.39 6.20
C LEU A 106 -4.94 14.78 6.02
N GLY A 107 -5.15 15.17 4.77
CA GLY A 107 -6.10 16.22 4.42
C GLY A 107 -7.56 15.73 4.56
N GLU A 108 -8.48 16.57 4.10
CA GLU A 108 -9.90 16.22 4.07
C GLU A 108 -10.16 14.97 3.22
N LEU A 109 -11.08 14.11 3.71
CA LEU A 109 -11.53 12.94 2.96
C LEU A 109 -12.44 13.38 1.81
N GLN A 110 -12.02 13.05 0.60
CA GLN A 110 -12.77 13.27 -0.62
C GLN A 110 -13.50 11.99 -1.01
N ARG A 111 -14.76 12.11 -1.43
CA ARG A 111 -15.57 10.96 -1.86
C ARG A 111 -15.32 10.65 -3.34
N ILE A 112 -15.11 9.38 -3.64
CA ILE A 112 -14.96 8.85 -5.01
C ILE A 112 -16.34 8.47 -5.54
N SER A 113 -16.75 9.08 -6.65
CA SER A 113 -18.01 8.78 -7.33
C SER A 113 -17.79 8.54 -8.83
N PRO A 114 -18.22 7.40 -9.40
CA PRO A 114 -18.70 6.20 -8.68
C PRO A 114 -17.56 5.56 -7.87
N PRO A 115 -17.84 4.80 -6.80
CA PRO A 115 -16.80 4.10 -6.04
C PRO A 115 -16.11 3.01 -6.87
N ILE A 116 -14.84 2.74 -6.57
CA ILE A 116 -14.06 1.67 -7.24
C ILE A 116 -14.37 0.35 -6.53
N ARG A 117 -14.98 -0.61 -7.23
CA ARG A 117 -15.48 -1.85 -6.60
C ARG A 117 -14.44 -2.97 -6.59
N ALA A 118 -14.47 -3.82 -5.57
CA ALA A 118 -13.52 -4.92 -5.45
C ALA A 118 -13.72 -6.07 -6.46
N GLY A 119 -14.92 -6.16 -7.05
CA GLY A 119 -15.30 -7.29 -7.90
C GLY A 119 -15.17 -8.61 -7.12
N ARG A 120 -14.33 -9.51 -7.62
CA ARG A 120 -14.04 -10.81 -6.98
C ARG A 120 -12.93 -10.73 -5.91
N TRP A 121 -12.17 -9.64 -5.88
CA TRP A 121 -11.04 -9.49 -4.97
C TRP A 121 -11.56 -9.10 -3.58
N ARG A 122 -11.21 -9.86 -2.54
CA ARG A 122 -11.69 -9.59 -1.17
C ARG A 122 -10.58 -9.25 -0.17
N ARG A 123 -9.34 -9.62 -0.47
CA ARG A 123 -8.18 -9.48 0.42
C ARG A 123 -7.13 -8.58 -0.23
N LEU A 124 -6.97 -7.39 0.33
CA LEU A 124 -5.95 -6.42 -0.04
C LEU A 124 -5.16 -6.10 1.23
N THR A 125 -3.86 -5.82 1.12
CA THR A 125 -3.03 -5.32 2.23
C THR A 125 -2.63 -3.89 1.94
N PHE A 126 -1.81 -3.70 0.92
CA PHE A 126 -1.41 -2.43 0.35
C PHE A 126 -1.21 -2.58 -1.16
N LEU A 127 -1.52 -1.54 -1.92
CA LEU A 127 -1.28 -1.50 -3.36
C LEU A 127 -0.86 -0.08 -3.75
N TYR A 128 0.30 0.06 -4.38
CA TYR A 128 0.66 1.32 -5.02
C TYR A 128 0.02 1.42 -6.40
N THR A 129 -0.44 2.61 -6.74
CA THR A 129 -1.00 2.94 -8.04
C THR A 129 -0.72 4.41 -8.39
N THR A 130 -1.10 4.82 -9.60
CA THR A 130 -0.96 6.20 -10.09
C THR A 130 -2.30 6.92 -10.06
N GLY A 131 -2.24 8.26 -10.08
CA GLY A 131 -3.44 9.09 -10.28
C GLY A 131 -4.19 8.72 -11.56
N GLU A 132 -3.47 8.49 -12.66
CA GLU A 132 -4.06 8.09 -13.95
C GLU A 132 -4.94 6.82 -13.80
N ARG A 133 -4.40 5.79 -13.14
CA ARG A 133 -5.13 4.54 -12.92
C ARG A 133 -6.30 4.72 -11.97
N LEU A 134 -6.11 5.47 -10.88
CA LEU A 134 -7.18 5.78 -9.93
C LEU A 134 -8.36 6.49 -10.61
N ASN A 135 -8.05 7.49 -11.43
CA ASN A 135 -9.02 8.31 -12.15
C ASN A 135 -9.91 7.46 -13.07
N ARG A 136 -9.32 6.46 -13.73
CA ARG A 136 -9.98 5.58 -14.72
C ARG A 136 -10.58 4.29 -14.13
N ALA A 137 -10.19 3.88 -12.93
CA ALA A 137 -10.54 2.58 -12.40
C ALA A 137 -12.05 2.43 -12.15
N ALA A 138 -12.64 1.34 -12.65
CA ALA A 138 -13.97 0.88 -12.25
C ALA A 138 -13.86 -0.15 -11.13
N THR A 139 -12.78 -0.94 -11.16
CA THR A 139 -12.53 -2.06 -10.26
C THR A 139 -11.13 -2.03 -9.68
N LEU A 140 -10.89 -2.79 -8.60
CA LEU A 140 -9.55 -2.91 -8.01
C LEU A 140 -8.51 -3.49 -8.98
N GLN A 141 -8.92 -4.30 -9.95
CA GLN A 141 -8.00 -4.86 -10.95
C GLN A 141 -7.40 -3.77 -11.85
N ASP A 142 -8.14 -2.69 -12.10
CA ASP A 142 -7.69 -1.58 -12.95
C ASP A 142 -6.57 -0.75 -12.29
N LEU A 143 -6.48 -0.81 -10.96
CA LEU A 143 -5.46 -0.12 -10.16
C LEU A 143 -4.10 -0.81 -10.21
N VAL A 144 -4.02 -2.06 -10.65
CA VAL A 144 -2.77 -2.82 -10.66
C VAL A 144 -1.83 -2.27 -11.72
N VAL A 145 -0.65 -1.83 -11.28
CA VAL A 145 0.43 -1.37 -12.15
C VAL A 145 1.14 -2.59 -12.75
N ARG A 146 1.21 -2.64 -14.08
CA ARG A 146 1.86 -3.70 -14.84
C ARG A 146 3.39 -3.57 -14.80
N ASP A 147 4.11 -4.63 -15.11
CA ASP A 147 5.55 -4.72 -14.86
C ASP A 147 6.37 -3.63 -15.56
N GLU A 148 5.99 -3.21 -16.78
CA GLU A 148 6.68 -2.13 -17.52
C GLU A 148 6.54 -0.76 -16.83
N GLU A 149 5.35 -0.46 -16.30
CA GLU A 149 5.06 0.79 -15.59
C GLU A 149 5.59 0.78 -14.15
N ARG A 150 5.82 -0.41 -13.58
CA ARG A 150 6.29 -0.56 -12.19
C ARG A 150 7.65 0.09 -11.96
N LEU A 151 8.56 0.01 -12.93
CA LEU A 151 9.87 0.65 -12.84
C LEU A 151 9.78 2.18 -12.81
N VAL A 152 8.77 2.75 -13.48
CA VAL A 152 8.53 4.20 -13.49
C VAL A 152 7.91 4.62 -12.17
N LEU A 153 6.90 3.88 -11.69
CA LEU A 153 6.30 4.11 -10.38
C LEU A 153 7.35 4.05 -9.25
N TRP A 154 8.22 3.05 -9.28
CA TRP A 154 9.26 2.90 -8.27
C TRP A 154 10.27 4.05 -8.28
N ARG A 155 10.69 4.49 -9.47
CA ARG A 155 11.53 5.69 -9.61
C ARG A 155 10.84 6.92 -9.00
N GLY A 156 9.56 7.14 -9.31
CA GLY A 156 8.79 8.24 -8.74
C GLY A 156 8.61 8.18 -7.22
N LEU A 157 8.44 6.97 -6.64
CA LEU A 157 8.41 6.75 -5.19
C LEU A 157 9.76 7.10 -4.54
N ARG A 158 10.85 6.61 -5.14
CA ARG A 158 12.21 6.82 -4.64
C ARG A 158 12.59 8.30 -4.68
N GLU A 159 12.31 8.98 -5.79
CA GLU A 159 12.57 10.42 -5.93
C GLU A 159 11.83 11.23 -4.86
N ARG A 160 10.53 10.96 -4.63
CA ARG A 160 9.75 11.62 -3.58
C ARG A 160 10.29 11.36 -2.17
N ALA A 161 10.65 10.10 -1.87
CA ALA A 161 11.21 9.72 -0.58
C ALA A 161 12.52 10.47 -0.27
N LEU A 162 13.38 10.64 -1.28
CA LEU A 162 14.63 11.40 -1.16
C LEU A 162 14.37 12.90 -1.00
N HIS A 163 13.40 13.46 -1.71
CA HIS A 163 13.06 14.88 -1.63
C HIS A 163 12.45 15.29 -0.28
N GLN A 164 11.70 14.40 0.36
CA GLN A 164 11.06 14.67 1.66
C GLN A 164 12.03 14.56 2.85
N GLN A 165 13.33 14.30 2.63
CA GLN A 165 14.37 14.12 3.66
C GLN A 165 14.02 13.08 4.73
N THR A 166 13.01 12.24 4.49
CA THR A 166 12.52 11.25 5.45
C THR A 166 13.25 9.92 5.31
N TYR A 167 13.93 9.71 4.17
CA TYR A 167 14.66 8.48 3.84
C TYR A 167 16.04 8.81 3.30
N THR A 168 17.04 8.01 3.67
CA THR A 168 18.38 8.08 3.07
C THR A 168 18.44 7.18 1.83
N ALA A 169 19.20 7.57 0.79
CA ALA A 169 19.35 6.78 -0.43
C ALA A 169 19.87 5.35 -0.20
N GLN A 170 20.60 5.11 0.91
CA GLN A 170 21.10 3.81 1.33
C GLN A 170 20.02 2.92 1.99
N GLU A 171 18.91 3.49 2.45
CA GLU A 171 17.81 2.78 3.11
C GLU A 171 16.74 2.33 2.10
N LEU A 172 16.79 2.85 0.87
CA LEU A 172 15.85 2.53 -0.20
C LEU A 172 16.45 1.45 -1.11
N PRO A 173 15.74 0.33 -1.34
CA PRO A 173 16.18 -0.69 -2.29
C PRO A 173 16.41 -0.09 -3.69
N GLU A 174 17.48 -0.51 -4.36
CA GLU A 174 17.73 -0.11 -5.76
C GLU A 174 16.67 -0.70 -6.72
N GLN A 175 16.05 -1.82 -6.33
CA GLN A 175 15.03 -2.56 -7.07
C GLN A 175 13.94 -3.08 -6.10
N LEU A 176 12.78 -3.47 -6.61
CA LEU A 176 11.75 -4.11 -5.80
C LEU A 176 12.17 -5.56 -5.47
N ASP A 177 12.71 -5.79 -4.27
CA ASP A 177 13.06 -7.14 -3.82
C ASP A 177 11.85 -8.07 -3.74
N GLY A 178 12.09 -9.37 -3.95
CA GLY A 178 11.10 -10.43 -4.21
C GLY A 178 9.96 -10.64 -3.19
N LEU A 179 9.90 -9.88 -2.10
CA LEU A 179 8.73 -9.84 -1.21
C LEU A 179 7.50 -9.23 -1.92
N ASP A 180 7.72 -8.23 -2.79
CA ASP A 180 6.68 -7.65 -3.63
C ASP A 180 6.21 -8.67 -4.69
N ILE A 181 7.15 -9.46 -5.24
CA ILE A 181 6.87 -10.55 -6.18
C ILE A 181 6.03 -11.65 -5.53
N LEU A 182 6.30 -11.99 -4.26
CA LEU A 182 5.52 -13.00 -3.53
C LEU A 182 4.09 -12.53 -3.27
N LEU A 183 3.91 -11.24 -2.96
CA LEU A 183 2.61 -10.60 -2.83
C LEU A 183 1.84 -10.60 -4.16
N LEU A 184 2.54 -10.41 -5.29
CA LEU A 184 1.98 -10.44 -6.64
C LEU A 184 1.68 -11.88 -7.14
N ALA A 185 2.51 -12.86 -6.77
CA ALA A 185 2.30 -14.27 -7.08
C ALA A 185 1.07 -14.83 -6.34
N MET A 186 0.80 -14.32 -5.13
CA MET A 186 -0.43 -14.58 -4.38
C MET A 186 -1.68 -13.95 -5.05
N LEU A 187 -1.50 -13.03 -6.01
CA LEU A 187 -2.56 -12.33 -6.74
C LEU A 187 -2.90 -12.95 -8.11
N GLY A 188 -2.39 -14.14 -8.42
CA GLY A 188 -3.03 -15.05 -9.38
C GLY A 188 -2.47 -15.06 -10.80
N ASP A 189 -1.26 -14.56 -11.04
CA ASP A 189 -0.55 -14.86 -12.29
C ASP A 189 0.23 -16.19 -12.15
N ARG A 190 -0.09 -17.16 -13.02
CA ARG A 190 0.54 -18.50 -12.98
C ARG A 190 1.97 -18.48 -13.52
N ASN A 191 2.36 -17.45 -14.26
CA ASN A 191 3.72 -17.33 -14.81
C ASN A 191 4.73 -16.79 -13.79
N SER A 192 4.34 -15.86 -12.92
CA SER A 192 5.20 -15.30 -11.87
C SER A 192 5.57 -16.31 -10.77
N LEU A 193 4.75 -17.36 -10.57
CA LEU A 193 5.09 -18.50 -9.70
C LEU A 193 6.27 -19.34 -10.22
N ARG A 194 6.50 -19.34 -11.55
CA ARG A 194 7.56 -20.13 -12.18
C ARG A 194 8.91 -19.41 -12.15
N GLU A 195 8.89 -18.08 -12.26
CA GLU A 195 10.09 -17.24 -12.05
C GLU A 195 10.49 -17.17 -10.58
N ALA A 196 9.54 -17.03 -9.65
CA ALA A 196 9.83 -17.07 -8.22
C ALA A 196 10.54 -18.38 -7.81
N LYS A 197 10.10 -19.54 -8.33
CA LYS A 197 10.79 -20.82 -8.08
C LYS A 197 12.21 -20.88 -8.63
N LYS A 198 12.51 -20.21 -9.74
CA LYS A 198 13.88 -20.15 -10.32
C LYS A 198 14.81 -19.29 -9.47
N VAL A 199 14.33 -18.13 -9.01
CA VAL A 199 15.09 -17.21 -8.17
C VAL A 199 15.46 -17.86 -6.83
N TYR A 200 14.52 -18.55 -6.17
CA TYR A 200 14.79 -19.24 -4.90
C TYR A 200 15.58 -20.56 -5.04
N GLN A 201 15.71 -21.15 -6.25
CA GLN A 201 16.56 -22.34 -6.47
C GLN A 201 18.01 -22.00 -6.82
N LEU A 202 18.32 -20.75 -7.16
CA LEU A 202 19.69 -20.31 -7.46
C LEU A 202 20.48 -19.92 -6.20
N ASP A 203 19.80 -19.59 -5.10
CA ASP A 203 20.45 -19.12 -3.86
C ASP A 203 20.74 -20.20 -2.81
N SER A 204 20.36 -21.46 -3.05
CA SER A 204 20.70 -22.59 -2.15
C SER A 204 22.04 -23.26 -2.48
N GLY A 205 23.01 -22.48 -2.99
CA GLY A 205 24.22 -22.99 -3.62
C GLY A 205 25.55 -22.40 -3.15
N LEU A 206 25.70 -21.91 -1.90
CA LEU A 206 27.01 -21.57 -1.34
C LEU A 206 27.07 -21.79 0.19
N ASP A 207 26.99 -23.03 0.64
CA ASP A 207 27.58 -23.46 1.92
C ASP A 207 28.94 -24.09 1.62
N GLY A 208 30.05 -23.42 1.95
CA GLY A 208 31.34 -24.09 1.84
C GLY A 208 32.62 -23.28 1.87
N VAL A 209 32.74 -22.17 2.58
CA VAL A 209 34.07 -21.63 2.93
C VAL A 209 33.99 -20.90 4.27
N PHE A 210 34.34 -21.55 5.39
CA PHE A 210 35.03 -20.97 6.56
C PHE A 210 35.12 -22.01 7.70
N ALA A 211 35.97 -23.02 7.53
CA ALA A 211 36.53 -23.76 8.67
C ALA A 211 37.81 -24.50 8.22
N ARG A 212 38.97 -23.85 8.34
CA ARG A 212 40.29 -24.47 8.57
C ARG A 212 41.39 -23.41 8.60
N ARG A 213 41.88 -23.09 9.80
CA ARG A 213 43.32 -22.88 10.06
C ARG A 213 43.65 -23.28 11.50
N ARG A 214 44.49 -24.33 11.58
CA ARG A 214 45.59 -24.63 12.53
C ARG A 214 45.19 -24.70 14.02
N LEU A 215 45.54 -25.76 14.74
CA LEU A 215 46.83 -26.45 14.81
C LEU A 215 46.69 -27.98 14.73
#